data_AF-A0A3D0NIK4-F1
#
_entry.id   AF-A0A3D0NIK4-F1
#
_cell.length_a   1.000
_cell.length_b   1.000
_cell.length_c   1.000
_cell.angle_alpha   90.00
_cell.angle_beta   90.00
_cell.angle_gamma   90.00
#
_symmetry.space_group_name_H-M   'P 1'
#
loop_
_entity.id
_entity.type
_entity.pdbx_description
1 polymer ?
#
loop_
_entity_poly.entity_id
_entity_poly.type
_entity_poly.pdbx_seq_one_letter_code
_entity_poly.pdbx_strand_id
1 'polypeptide(L)'
;MRDQGSPVEHLRYQGWVWFTFRPEDDRGKTRRMQLFFHHGAWGGIVSKGVMGGGRYFSAAPQAQVVVNGHNHQRTVVSHACYSINAVGHQEISERWHVQTGTYKQEYAGGAGFAVERIVMPASLGGVWMTLRPRRSGGVAVAFTNA
;
A
#
# COMPACT_ATOMS: atom_id res chain seq x y z
N MET A 1 1.04 -14.97 13.81
CA MET A 1 2.05 -14.48 12.83
C MET A 1 3.37 -14.19 13.54
N ARG A 2 3.41 -13.29 14.55
CA ARG A 2 4.57 -13.18 15.47
C ARG A 2 4.81 -14.46 16.29
N ASP A 3 3.73 -15.10 16.75
CA ASP A 3 3.77 -16.32 17.57
C ASP A 3 4.28 -17.55 16.81
N GLN A 4 4.51 -17.42 15.51
CA GLN A 4 5.14 -18.43 14.65
C GLN A 4 6.54 -17.99 14.18
N GLY A 5 7.19 -17.09 14.92
CA GLY A 5 8.55 -16.63 14.63
C GLY A 5 8.68 -15.69 13.42
N SER A 6 7.56 -15.18 12.89
CA SER A 6 7.62 -14.24 11.77
C SER A 6 8.24 -12.92 12.23
N PRO A 7 9.23 -12.36 11.51
CA PRO A 7 9.89 -11.09 11.82
C PRO A 7 8.94 -9.93 11.51
N VAL A 8 7.88 -9.81 12.30
CA VAL A 8 6.88 -8.74 12.15
C VAL A 8 7.35 -7.54 12.96
N GLU A 9 7.55 -6.43 12.27
CA GLU A 9 7.85 -5.14 12.89
C GLU A 9 6.56 -4.39 13.22
N HIS A 10 6.49 -3.82 14.42
CA HIS A 10 5.40 -2.94 14.79
C HIS A 10 5.79 -1.51 14.42
N LEU A 11 5.13 -0.98 13.38
CA LEU A 11 5.38 0.37 12.90
C LEU A 11 4.54 1.40 13.67
N ARG A 12 4.89 2.68 13.56
CA ARG A 12 4.13 3.80 14.13
C ARG A 12 2.83 4.04 13.36
N TYR A 13 2.08 5.08 13.72
CA TYR A 13 0.84 5.46 13.03
C TYR A 13 1.04 5.79 11.54
N GLN A 14 2.20 6.33 11.19
CA GLN A 14 2.59 6.65 9.83
C GLN A 14 4.11 6.60 9.69
N GLY A 15 4.60 6.48 8.46
CA GLY A 15 6.03 6.50 8.19
C GLY A 15 6.38 5.98 6.81
N TRP A 16 7.65 5.60 6.67
CA TRP A 16 8.22 5.18 5.40
C TRP A 16 8.96 3.85 5.54
N VAL A 17 8.96 3.08 4.46
CA VAL A 17 9.73 1.85 4.29
C VAL A 17 10.50 1.93 2.98
N TRP A 18 11.80 1.68 3.04
CA TRP A 18 12.66 1.57 1.86
C TRP A 18 13.01 0.11 1.59
N PHE A 19 12.58 -0.39 0.45
CA PHE A 19 13.02 -1.69 -0.04
C PHE A 19 14.26 -1.48 -0.89
N THR A 20 15.41 -1.97 -0.42
CA THR A 20 16.70 -1.82 -1.10
C THR A 20 17.20 -3.17 -1.59
N PHE A 21 17.36 -3.30 -2.90
CA PHE A 21 17.90 -4.48 -3.56
C PHE A 21 19.31 -4.18 -4.08
N ARG A 22 20.24 -5.12 -3.84
CA ARG A 22 21.61 -5.08 -4.34
C ARG A 22 21.89 -6.38 -5.11
N PRO A 23 21.44 -6.49 -6.38
CA PRO A 23 21.68 -7.67 -7.19
C PRO A 23 23.18 -7.87 -7.41
N GLU A 24 23.69 -9.07 -7.15
CA GLU A 24 25.11 -9.39 -7.32
C GLU A 24 25.56 -9.22 -8.78
N ASP A 25 24.70 -9.60 -9.73
CA ASP A 25 25.00 -9.63 -11.18
C ASP A 25 24.97 -8.27 -11.89
N ASP A 26 24.59 -7.17 -11.22
CA ASP A 26 24.41 -5.85 -11.86
C ASP A 26 25.48 -4.82 -11.44
N ARG A 27 26.73 -5.26 -11.35
CA ARG A 27 27.92 -4.39 -11.11
C ARG A 27 27.75 -3.42 -9.93
N GLY A 28 27.07 -3.87 -8.85
CA GLY A 28 26.84 -3.07 -7.65
C GLY A 28 25.73 -2.00 -7.74
N LYS A 29 24.92 -1.97 -8.81
CA LYS A 29 23.83 -1.00 -8.89
C LYS A 29 22.74 -1.35 -7.87
N THR A 30 22.33 -0.34 -7.09
CA THR A 30 21.25 -0.46 -6.12
C THR A 30 19.89 -0.17 -6.79
N ARG A 31 18.84 -0.92 -6.44
CA ARG A 31 17.45 -0.58 -6.76
C ARG A 31 16.70 -0.28 -5.47
N ARG A 32 15.95 0.82 -5.44
CA ARG A 32 15.14 1.21 -4.28
C ARG A 32 13.68 1.38 -4.68
N MET A 33 12.79 1.00 -3.77
CA MET A 33 11.39 1.37 -3.81
C MET A 33 11.00 2.02 -2.48
N GLN A 34 10.29 3.15 -2.55
CA GLN A 34 9.80 3.88 -1.38
C GLN A 34 8.32 3.62 -1.18
N LEU A 35 7.97 3.13 0.00
CA LEU A 35 6.60 2.95 0.45
C LEU A 35 6.33 3.93 1.59
N PHE A 36 5.25 4.70 1.46
CA PHE A 36 4.69 5.47 2.57
C PHE A 36 3.51 4.71 3.16
N PHE A 37 3.39 4.67 4.47
CA PHE A 37 2.24 4.08 5.14
C PHE A 37 1.62 5.07 6.12
N HIS A 38 0.31 4.96 6.26
CA HIS A 38 -0.49 5.69 7.23
C HIS A 38 -1.60 4.78 7.72
N HIS A 39 -1.91 4.78 9.02
CA HIS A 39 -2.98 3.93 9.59
C HIS A 39 -4.29 4.07 8.79
N GLY A 40 -4.62 5.30 8.43
CA GLY A 40 -5.79 5.66 7.67
C GLY A 40 -6.57 6.78 8.37
N ALA A 41 -7.50 7.36 7.64
CA ALA A 41 -8.45 8.35 8.12
C ALA A 41 -9.67 8.29 7.20
N TRP A 42 -10.78 8.85 7.66
CA TRP A 42 -12.03 8.99 6.89
C TRP A 42 -12.76 7.67 6.61
N GLY A 43 -14.05 7.77 6.27
CA GLY A 43 -14.87 6.66 5.83
C GLY A 43 -14.62 6.27 4.38
N GLY A 44 -14.94 5.01 4.03
CA GLY A 44 -14.70 4.45 2.70
C GLY A 44 -15.91 3.80 2.03
N ILE A 45 -17.12 3.91 2.58
CA ILE A 45 -18.26 3.09 2.15
C ILE A 45 -18.56 3.23 0.66
N VAL A 46 -18.57 4.46 0.14
CA VAL A 46 -18.91 4.73 -1.26
C VAL A 46 -17.67 4.68 -2.15
N SER A 47 -16.61 5.39 -1.78
CA SER A 47 -15.39 5.52 -2.60
C SER A 47 -14.42 4.35 -2.47
N LYS A 48 -14.71 3.40 -1.58
CA LYS A 48 -13.82 2.30 -1.18
C LYS A 48 -12.42 2.79 -0.74
N GLY A 49 -12.35 4.03 -0.26
CA GLY A 49 -11.11 4.68 0.18
C GLY A 49 -10.22 5.21 -0.94
N VAL A 50 -10.58 5.07 -2.21
CA VAL A 50 -9.73 5.46 -3.37
C VAL A 50 -9.34 6.94 -3.35
N MET A 51 -10.20 7.82 -2.84
CA MET A 51 -9.88 9.25 -2.68
C MET A 51 -8.72 9.52 -1.71
N GLY A 52 -8.42 8.58 -0.81
CA GLY A 52 -7.27 8.66 0.09
C GLY A 52 -5.95 8.70 -0.67
N GLY A 53 -5.84 7.97 -1.79
CA GLY A 53 -4.63 7.90 -2.60
C GLY A 53 -4.11 9.28 -2.97
N GLY A 54 -4.94 10.11 -3.61
CA GLY A 54 -4.56 11.47 -4.02
C GLY A 54 -4.10 12.35 -2.85
N ARG A 55 -4.77 12.26 -1.69
CA ARG A 55 -4.40 13.02 -0.49
C ARG A 55 -3.04 12.59 0.06
N TYR A 56 -2.80 11.29 0.16
CA TYR A 56 -1.54 10.77 0.65
C TYR A 56 -0.39 11.03 -0.33
N PHE A 57 -0.60 10.92 -1.64
CA PHE A 57 0.42 11.28 -2.62
C PHE A 57 0.73 12.77 -2.65
N SER A 58 -0.22 13.63 -2.29
CA SER A 58 0.06 15.06 -2.08
C SER A 58 0.96 15.29 -0.86
N ALA A 59 0.74 14.57 0.24
CA ALA A 59 1.57 14.68 1.45
C ALA A 59 2.93 13.95 1.33
N ALA A 60 2.98 12.86 0.55
CA ALA A 60 4.13 12.00 0.34
C ALA A 60 4.43 11.86 -1.17
N PRO A 61 4.83 12.94 -1.85
CA PRO A 61 4.96 12.97 -3.31
C PRO A 61 6.10 12.11 -3.86
N GLN A 62 6.96 11.56 -3.01
CA GLN A 62 8.06 10.66 -3.40
C GLN A 62 7.65 9.17 -3.31
N ALA A 63 6.48 8.87 -2.72
CA ALA A 63 6.04 7.50 -2.55
C ALA A 63 5.73 6.86 -3.90
N GLN A 64 6.24 5.65 -4.10
CA GLN A 64 5.87 4.79 -5.23
C GLN A 64 4.69 3.89 -4.85
N VAL A 65 4.58 3.57 -3.57
CA VAL A 65 3.45 2.85 -2.99
C VAL A 65 2.98 3.60 -1.74
N VAL A 66 1.68 3.82 -1.61
CA VAL A 66 1.04 4.28 -0.38
C VAL A 66 0.18 3.15 0.16
N VAL A 67 0.34 2.83 1.44
CA VAL A 67 -0.48 1.84 2.15
C VAL A 67 -1.28 2.50 3.26
N ASN A 68 -2.58 2.21 3.33
CA ASN A 68 -3.39 2.51 4.52
C ASN A 68 -4.44 1.44 4.84
N GLY A 69 -5.07 1.55 6.00
CA GLY A 69 -6.21 0.74 6.42
C GLY A 69 -7.34 1.62 6.96
N HIS A 70 -7.76 1.36 8.20
CA HIS A 70 -8.75 2.10 9.00
C HIS A 70 -10.22 1.92 8.58
N ASN A 71 -10.57 2.08 7.32
CA ASN A 71 -11.97 2.14 6.88
C ASN A 71 -12.61 0.78 6.52
N HIS A 72 -11.87 -0.32 6.73
CA HIS A 72 -12.31 -1.71 6.48
C HIS A 72 -12.68 -2.01 5.00
N GLN A 73 -12.16 -1.21 4.07
CA GLN A 73 -12.29 -1.43 2.63
C GLN A 73 -10.96 -1.86 2.02
N ARG A 74 -10.98 -2.79 1.07
CA ARG A 74 -9.78 -3.22 0.35
C ARG A 74 -9.78 -2.72 -1.08
N THR A 75 -8.75 -1.97 -1.46
CA THR A 75 -8.57 -1.45 -2.82
C THR A 75 -7.11 -1.46 -3.22
N VAL A 76 -6.86 -1.67 -4.51
CA VAL A 76 -5.54 -1.53 -5.13
C VAL A 76 -5.77 -0.71 -6.39
N VAL A 77 -5.20 0.49 -6.44
CA VAL A 77 -5.38 1.43 -7.54
C VAL A 77 -4.02 1.94 -7.97
N SER A 78 -3.70 1.83 -9.26
CA SER A 78 -2.55 2.50 -9.84
C SER A 78 -2.93 3.82 -10.52
N HIS A 79 -1.97 4.73 -10.58
CA HIS A 79 -2.07 5.95 -11.37
C HIS A 79 -0.71 6.26 -11.99
N ALA A 80 -0.73 6.65 -13.26
CA ALA A 80 0.44 7.17 -13.96
C ALA A 80 0.71 8.61 -13.49
N CYS A 81 1.97 8.93 -13.23
CA CYS A 81 2.39 10.22 -12.74
C CYS A 81 3.66 10.65 -13.48
N TYR A 82 3.74 11.95 -13.82
CA TYR A 82 5.01 12.52 -14.25
C TYR A 82 5.96 12.60 -13.06
N SER A 83 7.18 12.11 -13.24
CA SER A 83 8.25 12.23 -12.26
C SER A 83 9.54 12.68 -12.93
N ILE A 84 10.44 13.23 -12.14
CA ILE A 84 11.81 13.53 -12.56
C ILE A 84 12.72 12.48 -11.92
N ASN A 85 13.54 11.83 -12.73
CA ASN A 85 14.50 10.84 -12.23
C ASN A 85 15.75 11.52 -11.64
N ALA A 86 16.65 10.72 -11.07
CA ALA A 86 17.84 11.24 -10.38
C ALA A 86 18.83 12.01 -11.28
N VAL A 87 18.73 11.88 -12.60
CA VAL A 87 19.56 12.60 -13.58
C VAL A 87 18.83 13.79 -14.22
N GLY A 88 17.61 14.10 -13.76
CA GLY A 88 16.85 15.28 -14.19
C GLY A 88 15.96 15.06 -15.41
N HIS A 89 15.80 13.83 -15.91
CA HIS A 89 14.90 13.57 -17.03
C HIS A 89 13.47 13.32 -16.56
N GLN A 90 12.50 13.88 -17.29
CA GLN A 90 11.10 13.57 -17.12
C GLN A 90 10.82 12.13 -17.55
N GLU A 91 10.06 11.42 -16.73
CA GLU A 91 9.53 10.09 -17.01
C GLU A 91 8.08 9.98 -16.54
N ILE A 92 7.36 8.98 -17.06
CA ILE A 92 6.06 8.59 -16.55
C ILE A 92 6.29 7.36 -15.67
N SER A 93 5.99 7.49 -14.38
CA SER A 93 6.08 6.40 -13.42
C SER A 93 4.69 6.00 -12.92
N GLU A 94 4.49 4.70 -12.71
CA GLU A 94 3.29 4.18 -12.07
C GLU A 94 3.46 4.21 -10.55
N ARG A 95 2.43 4.67 -9.85
CA ARG A 95 2.35 4.70 -8.39
C ARG A 95 1.10 3.99 -7.92
N TRP A 96 1.17 3.41 -6.73
CA TRP A 96 0.14 2.51 -6.22
C TRP A 96 -0.45 2.99 -4.91
N HIS A 97 -1.77 3.19 -4.89
CA HIS A 97 -2.53 3.31 -3.65
C HIS A 97 -3.08 1.94 -3.27
N VAL A 98 -2.71 1.46 -2.09
CA VAL A 98 -3.13 0.17 -1.56
C VAL A 98 -3.83 0.42 -0.24
N GLN A 99 -5.05 -0.09 -0.15
CA GLN A 99 -5.79 -0.11 1.09
C GLN A 99 -6.02 -1.56 1.52
N THR A 100 -5.55 -1.90 2.72
CA THR A 100 -5.74 -3.23 3.27
C THR A 100 -7.14 -3.37 3.84
N GLY A 101 -7.71 -4.57 3.72
CA GLY A 101 -8.96 -4.93 4.36
C GLY A 101 -8.84 -5.02 5.89
N THR A 102 -9.76 -5.75 6.50
CA THR A 102 -9.78 -6.00 7.95
C THR A 102 -9.75 -7.49 8.25
N TYR A 103 -9.28 -7.87 9.44
CA TYR A 103 -9.51 -9.23 9.96
C TYR A 103 -10.77 -9.31 10.83
N LYS A 104 -11.41 -8.17 11.10
CA LYS A 104 -12.59 -8.09 11.94
C LYS A 104 -13.84 -8.52 11.16
N GLN A 105 -14.40 -9.67 11.52
CA GLN A 105 -15.64 -10.19 10.96
C GLN A 105 -16.86 -9.56 11.66
N GLU A 106 -17.27 -8.37 11.22
CA GLU A 106 -18.30 -7.57 11.91
C GLU A 106 -19.75 -7.91 11.50
N TYR A 107 -19.94 -8.66 10.42
CA TYR A 107 -21.26 -8.87 9.80
C TYR A 107 -21.82 -10.28 9.99
N ALA A 108 -21.01 -11.25 10.44
CA ALA A 108 -21.42 -12.65 10.55
C ALA A 108 -22.55 -12.89 11.57
N GLY A 109 -22.63 -12.06 12.62
CA GLY A 109 -23.62 -12.20 13.70
C GLY A 109 -24.92 -11.41 13.52
N GLY A 110 -25.05 -10.61 12.46
CA GLY A 110 -26.26 -9.83 12.19
C GLY A 110 -26.58 -8.69 13.18
N ALA A 111 -25.69 -8.38 14.11
CA ALA A 111 -25.85 -7.31 15.10
C ALA A 111 -24.54 -6.56 15.34
N GLY A 112 -24.63 -5.31 15.83
CA GLY A 112 -23.50 -4.48 16.21
C GLY A 112 -23.27 -3.29 15.29
N PHE A 113 -22.37 -2.40 15.72
CA PHE A 113 -22.18 -1.07 15.13
C PHE A 113 -22.03 -1.08 13.60
N ALA A 114 -21.21 -1.98 13.05
CA ALA A 114 -20.96 -2.02 11.61
C ALA A 114 -22.21 -2.45 10.82
N VAL A 115 -22.99 -3.40 11.35
CA VAL A 115 -24.26 -3.82 10.74
C VAL A 115 -25.26 -2.67 10.76
N GLU A 116 -25.37 -1.96 11.88
CA GLU A 116 -26.38 -0.91 12.09
C GLU A 116 -26.04 0.44 11.44
N ARG A 117 -24.75 0.78 11.30
CA ARG A 117 -24.30 2.13 10.90
C ARG A 117 -23.53 2.19 9.59
N ILE A 118 -22.83 1.11 9.23
CA ILE A 118 -22.02 1.04 8.00
C ILE A 118 -22.76 0.25 6.92
N VAL A 119 -23.53 -0.79 7.33
CA VAL A 119 -24.44 -1.62 6.51
C VAL A 119 -23.74 -2.50 5.47
N MET A 120 -22.55 -2.11 5.00
CA MET A 120 -21.82 -2.77 3.92
C MET A 120 -20.74 -3.72 4.47
N PRO A 121 -20.79 -5.02 4.17
CA PRO A 121 -19.78 -5.98 4.60
C PRO A 121 -18.36 -5.55 4.25
N ALA A 122 -17.46 -5.69 5.22
CA ALA A 122 -16.06 -5.33 5.05
C ALA A 122 -15.31 -6.32 4.16
N SER A 123 -14.28 -5.83 3.45
CA SER A 123 -13.35 -6.70 2.74
C SER A 123 -12.38 -7.33 3.73
N LEU A 124 -12.36 -8.66 3.79
CA LEU A 124 -11.53 -9.38 4.73
C LEU A 124 -10.14 -9.65 4.19
N GLY A 125 -9.18 -9.71 5.10
CA GLY A 125 -7.81 -10.10 4.79
C GLY A 125 -6.95 -8.96 4.27
N GLY A 126 -5.72 -9.31 3.92
CA GLY A 126 -4.69 -8.39 3.47
C GLY A 126 -4.57 -8.32 1.95
N VAL A 127 -3.42 -7.79 1.53
CA VAL A 127 -2.94 -7.77 0.15
C VAL A 127 -1.50 -8.26 0.18
N TRP A 128 -1.15 -9.19 -0.70
CA TRP A 128 0.22 -9.58 -0.96
C TRP A 128 0.86 -8.60 -1.94
N MET A 129 2.00 -8.01 -1.55
CA MET A 129 2.82 -7.17 -2.43
C MET A 129 4.08 -7.95 -2.82
N THR A 130 4.23 -8.21 -4.12
CA THR A 130 5.43 -8.86 -4.67
C THR A 130 6.33 -7.81 -5.28
N LEU A 131 7.60 -7.79 -4.86
CA LEU A 131 8.63 -6.89 -5.37
C LEU A 131 9.68 -7.66 -6.16
N ARG A 132 9.98 -7.20 -7.38
CA ARG A 132 11.00 -7.80 -8.24
C ARG A 132 11.95 -6.73 -8.78
N PRO A 133 13.23 -6.68 -8.36
CA PRO A 133 14.19 -5.75 -8.93
C PRO A 133 14.38 -6.06 -10.43
N ARG A 134 14.32 -5.04 -11.29
CA ARG A 134 14.52 -5.23 -12.73
C ARG A 134 16.00 -5.13 -13.09
N ARG A 135 16.43 -5.89 -14.11
CA ARG A 135 17.77 -5.80 -14.71
C ARG A 135 18.10 -4.36 -15.11
N SER A 136 17.14 -3.66 -15.72
CA SER A 136 17.18 -2.22 -15.97
C SER A 136 15.92 -1.55 -15.42
N GLY A 137 16.08 -0.38 -14.80
CA GLY A 137 14.96 0.46 -14.34
C GLY A 137 14.20 -0.05 -13.10
N GLY A 138 14.53 0.48 -11.92
CA GLY A 138 13.68 0.40 -10.72
C GLY A 138 13.32 -1.01 -10.22
N VAL A 139 12.18 -1.09 -9.54
CA VAL A 139 11.59 -2.31 -8.93
C VAL A 139 10.19 -2.50 -9.50
N ALA A 140 9.87 -3.68 -10.01
CA ALA A 140 8.52 -4.05 -10.42
C ALA A 140 7.67 -4.40 -9.19
N VAL A 141 6.41 -3.98 -9.21
CA VAL A 141 5.44 -4.19 -8.13
C VAL A 141 4.23 -4.93 -8.68
N ALA A 142 3.74 -5.93 -7.94
CA ALA A 142 2.49 -6.62 -8.24
C ALA A 142 1.71 -6.87 -6.94
N PHE A 143 0.39 -6.88 -7.04
CA PHE A 143 -0.51 -7.09 -5.90
C PHE A 143 -1.48 -8.24 -6.15
N THR A 144 -1.70 -9.07 -5.14
CA THR A 144 -2.75 -10.09 -5.13
C THR A 144 -3.50 -10.05 -3.80
N ASN A 145 -4.78 -10.41 -3.81
CA ASN A 145 -5.54 -10.51 -2.58
C ASN A 145 -5.05 -11.71 -1.75
N ALA A 146 -4.97 -11.51 -0.43
CA ALA A 146 -4.74 -12.58 0.54
C ALA A 146 -6.08 -13.18 1.00
#